data_AF-A0A1J3JHH8-F1
#
_entry.id   AF-A0A1J3JHH8-F1
#
_cell.length_a   1.000
_cell.length_b   1.000
_cell.length_c   1.000
_cell.angle_alpha   90.00
_cell.angle_beta   90.00
_cell.angle_gamma   90.00
#
_symmetry.space_group_name_H-M   'P 1'
#
loop_
_entity.id
_entity.type
_entity.pdbx_description
1 polymer ?
#
loop_
_entity_poly.entity_id
_entity_poly.type
_entity_poly.pdbx_seq_one_letter_code
_entity_poly.pdbx_strand_id
1 'polypeptide(L)'
;LEINPLVVTDDLKVIPLDMAAKIDETAKFEVGNAWGKVEFPPPFGRPLLPAEAYIQELDGKTGASVKLTILNPAGRVWTMVAGGGASVIYADTL
;
A
#
# COMPACT_ATOMS: atom_id res chain seq x y z
N LEU A 1 -0.31 14.66 -0.22
CA LEU A 1 0.94 15.18 -0.80
C LEU A 1 1.50 16.18 0.18
N GLU A 2 2.73 15.95 0.62
CA GLU A 2 3.49 16.81 1.52
C GLU A 2 4.85 17.08 0.87
N ILE A 3 5.34 18.31 0.99
CA ILE A 3 6.68 18.70 0.57
C ILE A 3 7.31 19.46 1.73
N ASN A 4 8.39 18.94 2.31
CA ASN A 4 9.01 19.55 3.49
C ASN A 4 10.53 19.26 3.61
N PRO A 5 11.42 20.20 3.26
CA PRO A 5 11.12 21.61 2.93
C PRO A 5 10.85 21.84 1.44
N LEU A 6 10.01 22.83 1.15
CA LEU A 6 9.92 23.48 -0.15
C LEU A 6 10.87 24.69 -0.15
N VAL A 7 11.98 24.58 -0.89
CA VAL A 7 13.01 25.63 -0.93
C VAL A 7 12.73 26.59 -2.07
N VAL A 8 12.80 27.88 -1.79
CA VAL A 8 12.76 28.95 -2.79
C VAL A 8 14.11 29.65 -2.78
N THR A 9 14.81 29.66 -3.90
CA THR A 9 16.12 30.29 -4.04
C THR A 9 16.00 31.77 -4.40
N ASP A 10 17.12 32.52 -4.32
CA ASP A 10 17.16 33.95 -4.65
C ASP A 10 16.78 34.26 -6.11
N ASP A 11 17.02 33.32 -7.03
CA ASP A 11 16.59 33.38 -8.43
C ASP A 11 15.14 32.89 -8.64
N LEU A 12 14.35 32.83 -7.57
CA LEU A 12 12.94 32.42 -7.53
C LEU A 12 12.67 31.01 -8.06
N LYS A 13 13.67 30.12 -8.04
CA LYS A 13 13.44 28.70 -8.35
C LYS A 13 12.84 27.99 -7.15
N VAL A 14 11.84 27.16 -7.43
CA VAL A 14 11.17 26.33 -6.44
C VAL A 14 11.74 24.91 -6.52
N ILE A 15 12.33 24.44 -5.43
CA ILE A 15 12.99 23.14 -5.33
C ILE A 15 12.35 22.34 -4.18
N PRO A 16 11.57 21.28 -4.47
CA PRO A 16 11.08 20.37 -3.43
C PRO A 16 12.22 19.44 -3.00
N LEU A 17 12.72 19.59 -1.77
CA LEU A 17 13.84 18.76 -1.28
C LEU A 17 13.40 17.39 -0.76
N ASP A 18 12.19 17.31 -0.21
CA ASP A 18 11.58 16.06 0.24
C ASP A 18 10.10 16.05 -0.14
N MET A 19 9.56 14.86 -0.41
CA MET A 19 8.17 14.67 -0.79
C MET A 19 7.63 13.35 -0.25
N ALA A 20 6.49 13.44 0.44
CA ALA A 20 5.69 12.28 0.82
C ALA A 20 4.31 12.35 0.14
N ALA A 21 3.90 11.26 -0.49
CA ALA A 21 2.61 11.18 -1.16
C ALA A 21 1.91 9.85 -0.87
N LYS A 22 0.58 9.89 -0.86
CA LYS A 22 -0.29 8.71 -0.91
C LYS A 22 -1.21 8.91 -2.11
N ILE A 23 -1.30 7.88 -2.93
CA ILE A 23 -2.15 7.85 -4.12
C ILE A 23 -3.30 6.90 -3.83
N ASP A 24 -4.51 7.25 -4.27
CA ASP A 24 -5.65 6.36 -4.20
C ASP A 24 -5.53 5.27 -5.26
N GLU A 25 -5.03 4.09 -4.88
CA GLU A 25 -4.85 2.96 -5.81
C GLU A 25 -6.13 2.58 -6.56
N THR A 26 -7.31 2.83 -5.99
CA THR A 26 -8.58 2.48 -6.63
C THR A 26 -8.84 3.30 -7.89
N ALA A 27 -8.30 4.51 -8.01
CA ALA A 27 -8.46 5.36 -9.19
C ALA A 27 -7.58 4.95 -10.39
N LYS A 28 -6.82 3.84 -10.28
CA LYS A 28 -5.94 3.34 -11.34
C LYS A 28 -6.66 3.13 -12.68
N PHE A 29 -7.95 2.76 -12.66
CA PHE A 29 -8.72 2.56 -13.90
C PHE A 29 -9.03 3.89 -14.62
N GLU A 30 -9.08 5.02 -13.92
CA GLU A 30 -9.38 6.33 -14.50
C GLU A 30 -8.11 7.06 -14.94
N VAL A 31 -7.09 7.06 -14.07
CA VAL A 31 -5.90 7.92 -14.23
C VAL A 31 -4.58 7.14 -14.33
N GLY A 32 -4.64 5.79 -14.40
CA GLY A 32 -3.46 4.94 -14.48
C GLY A 32 -2.53 5.25 -15.66
N ASN A 33 -3.08 5.76 -16.77
CA ASN A 33 -2.27 6.20 -17.92
C ASN A 33 -1.36 7.39 -17.57
N ALA A 34 -1.81 8.31 -16.71
CA ALA A 34 -1.03 9.45 -16.28
C ALA A 34 0.02 9.06 -15.23
N TRP A 35 -0.27 8.03 -14.41
CA TRP A 35 0.66 7.52 -13.42
C TRP A 35 1.79 6.69 -14.05
N GLY A 36 1.49 5.99 -15.13
CA GLY A 36 2.45 5.05 -15.74
C GLY A 36 2.72 3.86 -14.80
N LYS A 37 4.00 3.48 -14.67
CA LYS A 37 4.41 2.38 -13.79
C LYS A 37 4.71 2.91 -12.38
N VAL A 38 3.66 3.08 -11.59
CA VAL A 38 3.78 3.37 -10.15
C VAL A 38 3.84 2.07 -9.36
N GLU A 39 4.82 1.99 -8.46
CA GLU A 39 4.94 0.92 -7.47
C GLU A 39 4.48 1.43 -6.09
N PHE A 40 3.79 0.57 -5.34
CA PHE A 40 3.35 0.85 -3.98
C PHE A 40 4.26 0.09 -3.01
N PRO A 41 5.35 0.72 -2.52
CA PRO A 41 6.30 0.02 -1.66
C PRO A 41 5.65 -0.38 -0.33
N PRO A 42 6.04 -1.53 0.24
CA PRO A 42 5.59 -1.91 1.58
C PRO A 42 6.10 -0.90 2.62
N PRO A 43 5.45 -0.81 3.79
CA PRO A 43 5.94 -0.01 4.90
C PRO A 43 7.38 -0.40 5.29
N PHE A 44 8.15 0.59 5.76
CA PHE A 44 9.50 0.36 6.25
C PHE A 44 9.52 -0.74 7.33
N GLY A 45 10.52 -1.62 7.25
CA GLY A 45 10.71 -2.73 8.20
C GLY A 45 9.98 -4.03 7.86
N ARG A 46 9.22 -4.09 6.75
CA ARG A 46 8.60 -5.33 6.27
C ARG A 46 8.91 -5.58 4.79
N PRO A 47 9.60 -6.69 4.44
CA PRO A 47 9.71 -7.08 3.04
C PRO A 47 8.35 -7.56 2.53
N LEU A 48 8.04 -7.24 1.27
CA LEU A 48 6.90 -7.84 0.57
C LEU A 48 7.23 -9.30 0.26
N LEU A 49 6.47 -10.22 0.83
CA LEU A 49 6.70 -11.66 0.60
C LEU A 49 6.08 -12.10 -0.74
N PRO A 50 6.64 -13.12 -1.42
CA PRO A 50 6.08 -13.62 -2.69
C PRO A 50 4.60 -14.02 -2.59
N ALA A 51 4.19 -14.57 -1.44
CA ALA A 51 2.79 -14.92 -1.19
C ALA A 51 1.87 -13.69 -1.09
N GLU A 52 2.34 -12.59 -0.49
CA GLU A 52 1.58 -11.34 -0.41
C GLU A 52 1.44 -10.71 -1.80
N ALA A 53 2.52 -10.70 -2.59
CA ALA A 53 2.50 -10.21 -3.97
C ALA A 53 1.52 -10.99 -4.86
N TYR A 54 1.49 -12.33 -4.70
CA TYR A 54 0.54 -13.18 -5.43
C TYR A 54 -0.92 -12.87 -5.09
N ILE A 55 -1.24 -12.65 -3.80
CA ILE A 55 -2.59 -12.28 -3.38
C ILE A 55 -2.97 -10.87 -3.86
N GLN A 56 -2.05 -9.91 -3.85
CA GLN A 56 -2.28 -8.58 -4.41
C GLN A 56 -2.59 -8.64 -5.91
N GLU A 57 -1.87 -9.48 -6.67
CA GLU A 57 -2.15 -9.70 -8.09
C GLU A 57 -3.53 -10.33 -8.32
N LEU A 58 -3.94 -11.29 -7.48
CA LEU A 58 -5.26 -11.92 -7.53
C LEU A 58 -6.38 -10.92 -7.22
N ASP A 59 -6.23 -10.10 -6.19
CA ASP A 59 -7.19 -9.06 -5.82
C ASP A 59 -7.41 -8.08 -6.97
N GLY A 60 -6.33 -7.67 -7.67
CA GLY A 60 -6.41 -6.80 -8.84
C GLY A 60 -7.05 -7.43 -10.09
N LYS A 61 -7.24 -8.76 -10.12
CA LYS A 61 -7.83 -9.50 -11.25
C LYS A 61 -9.25 -9.96 -11.00
N THR A 62 -9.80 -9.76 -9.81
CA THR A 62 -11.14 -10.21 -9.44
C THR A 62 -11.97 -9.05 -8.89
N GLY A 63 -13.31 -9.16 -8.97
CA GLY A 63 -14.20 -8.22 -8.28
C GLY A 63 -14.35 -8.52 -6.79
N ALA A 64 -13.74 -9.59 -6.29
CA ALA A 64 -13.75 -9.95 -4.88
C ALA A 64 -12.58 -9.28 -4.15
N SER A 65 -12.77 -8.96 -2.87
CA SER A 65 -11.67 -8.47 -2.04
C SER A 65 -10.92 -9.63 -1.39
N VAL A 66 -9.65 -9.79 -1.74
CA VAL A 66 -8.76 -10.83 -1.24
C VAL A 66 -7.47 -10.18 -0.74
N LYS A 67 -7.28 -10.11 0.59
CA LYS A 67 -6.13 -9.43 1.19
C LYS A 67 -5.32 -10.40 2.05
N LEU A 68 -3.99 -10.28 1.98
CA LEU A 68 -3.06 -11.03 2.83
C LEU A 68 -1.95 -10.11 3.31
N THR A 69 -1.66 -10.20 4.61
CA THR A 69 -0.49 -9.57 5.23
C THR A 69 0.08 -10.52 6.26
N ILE A 70 1.29 -11.00 6.05
CA ILE A 70 1.96 -11.97 6.91
C ILE A 70 2.69 -11.20 8.01
N LEU A 71 2.24 -11.30 9.25
CA LEU A 71 2.86 -10.62 10.39
C LEU A 71 4.10 -11.35 10.90
N ASN A 72 3.99 -12.68 11.09
CA ASN A 72 5.08 -13.54 11.54
C ASN A 72 4.98 -14.90 10.83
N PRO A 73 5.89 -15.22 9.89
CA PRO A 73 5.89 -16.50 9.18
C PRO A 73 6.04 -17.73 10.09
N ALA A 74 6.63 -17.57 11.28
CA ALA A 74 6.78 -18.61 12.29
C ALA A 74 5.67 -18.59 13.36
N GLY A 75 4.61 -17.79 13.15
CA GLY A 75 3.47 -17.71 14.04
C GLY A 75 2.70 -19.02 14.12
N ARG A 76 2.19 -19.34 15.32
CA ARG A 76 1.37 -20.53 15.55
C ARG A 76 -0.12 -20.33 15.25
N VAL A 77 -0.56 -19.07 15.14
CA VAL A 77 -1.96 -18.70 14.87
C VAL A 77 -2.03 -18.12 13.46
N TRP A 78 -2.94 -18.66 12.65
CA TRP A 78 -3.20 -18.21 11.29
C TRP A 78 -4.70 -17.97 11.12
N THR A 79 -5.07 -16.84 10.54
CA THR A 79 -6.46 -16.45 10.34
C THR A 79 -6.80 -16.46 8.86
N MET A 80 -7.88 -17.16 8.50
CA MET A 80 -8.52 -17.08 7.18
C MET A 80 -9.99 -16.74 7.40
N VAL A 81 -10.30 -15.46 7.34
CA VAL A 81 -11.62 -14.93 7.73
C VAL A 81 -12.28 -14.26 6.52
N ALA A 82 -13.57 -14.52 6.33
CA ALA A 82 -14.37 -13.86 5.32
C ALA A 82 -14.91 -12.52 5.83
N GLY A 83 -14.73 -11.46 5.03
CA GLY A 83 -15.21 -10.12 5.33
C GLY A 83 -14.24 -9.28 6.15
N GLY A 84 -14.00 -8.04 5.70
CA GLY A 84 -13.04 -7.14 6.32
C GLY A 84 -13.41 -6.73 7.76
N GLY A 85 -14.69 -6.64 8.10
CA GLY A 85 -15.11 -6.33 9.47
C GLY A 85 -14.84 -7.48 10.44
N ALA A 86 -15.13 -8.71 10.03
CA ALA A 86 -14.89 -9.88 10.86
C ALA A 86 -13.38 -10.12 11.08
N SER A 87 -12.55 -9.94 10.04
CA SER A 87 -11.10 -10.14 10.16
C SER A 87 -10.46 -9.23 11.20
N VAL A 88 -10.93 -7.98 11.33
CA VAL A 88 -10.47 -7.04 12.37
C VAL A 88 -10.91 -7.50 13.77
N ILE A 89 -12.17 -7.91 13.95
CA ILE A 89 -12.67 -8.40 15.24
C ILE A 89 -11.87 -9.63 15.72
N TYR A 90 -11.58 -10.56 14.81
CA TYR A 90 -10.73 -11.71 15.14
C TYR A 90 -9.31 -11.29 15.50
N ALA A 91 -8.72 -10.32 14.77
CA ALA A 91 -7.40 -9.81 15.09
C ALA A 91 -7.32 -9.12 16.46
N ASP A 92 -8.38 -8.40 16.87
CA ASP A 92 -8.47 -7.76 18.19
C ASP A 92 -8.67 -8.76 19.35
N THR A 93 -9.25 -9.93 19.07
CA THR A 93 -9.59 -10.93 20.09
C THR A 93 -8.43 -11.87 20.43
N LEU A 94 -7.52 -12.10 19.47
CA LEU A 94 -6.40 -13.04 19.57
C LEU A 94 -5.22 -12.49 20.38
#